data_AF-W4FUT1-F1
#
_entry.id   AF-W4FUT1-F1
#
_cell.length_a   1.000
_cell.length_b   1.000
_cell.length_c   1.000
_cell.angle_alpha   90.00
_cell.angle_beta   90.00
_cell.angle_gamma   90.00
#
_symmetry.space_group_name_H-M   'P 1'
#
loop_
_entity.id
_entity.type
_entity.pdbx_description
1 polymer ?
#
loop_
_entity_poly.entity_id
_entity_poly.type
_entity_poly.pdbx_seq_one_letter_code
_entity_poly.pdbx_strand_id
1 'polypeptide(L)'
;MQEAVIGFTICRATGSSFEHPVGNLAAYTRKTYWASFAKPVEVLVARLDTKALVGEILILNKSAQTVDISLAVDDKRSEYITVKTDVRLPLNREFRIKLGYFPACFVRLSFKRQHNASSVGVYAIQPRGISCGYLEQDGGPSLFNVISHTTEGILFGPSLPASLPERDCLSDTTSGSRAWMKRHESLQDMHMARLEDSIRLFRVNHRRTTSYL
;
A
#
# COMPACT_ATOMS: atom_id res chain seq x y z
N MET A 1 -18.81 -3.15 -14.28
CA MET A 1 -17.76 -2.14 -14.52
C MET A 1 -16.59 -2.85 -15.19
N GLN A 2 -16.20 -2.40 -16.38
CA GLN A 2 -15.07 -2.96 -17.12
C GLN A 2 -13.79 -2.27 -16.62
N GLU A 3 -12.75 -3.02 -16.25
CA GLU A 3 -11.46 -2.43 -15.85
C GLU A 3 -10.82 -1.69 -17.01
N ALA A 4 -10.71 -0.37 -16.87
CA ALA A 4 -10.21 0.51 -17.92
C ALA A 4 -8.71 0.74 -17.74
N VAL A 5 -8.05 1.03 -18.86
CA VAL A 5 -6.69 1.56 -18.86
C VAL A 5 -6.74 2.99 -18.33
N ILE A 6 -5.90 3.29 -17.33
CA ILE A 6 -5.82 4.62 -16.74
C ILE A 6 -4.68 5.36 -17.44
N GLY A 7 -4.99 6.48 -18.08
CA GLY A 7 -3.99 7.36 -18.67
C GLY A 7 -3.09 7.98 -17.60
N PHE A 8 -1.84 8.24 -17.95
CA PHE A 8 -0.86 8.78 -17.02
C PHE A 8 0.23 9.59 -17.73
N THR A 9 0.90 10.44 -16.93
CA THR A 9 2.06 11.23 -17.33
C THR A 9 3.21 10.98 -16.36
N ILE A 10 4.44 10.82 -16.86
CA ILE A 10 5.62 10.67 -16.01
C ILE A 10 6.05 12.04 -15.50
N CYS A 11 5.95 12.27 -14.20
CA CYS A 11 6.33 13.54 -13.58
C CYS A 11 7.79 13.55 -13.10
N ARG A 12 8.30 12.39 -12.66
CA ARG A 12 9.66 12.28 -12.12
C ARG A 12 10.25 10.92 -12.45
N ALA A 13 11.51 10.92 -12.88
CA ALA A 13 12.33 9.73 -12.98
C ALA A 13 13.73 10.04 -12.46
N THR A 14 14.35 9.14 -11.71
CA THR A 14 15.70 9.34 -11.17
C THR A 14 16.79 9.21 -12.22
N GLY A 15 16.49 8.58 -13.35
CA GLY A 15 17.40 8.41 -14.47
C GLY A 15 16.66 8.13 -15.77
N SER A 16 17.24 8.58 -16.87
CA SER A 16 16.76 8.31 -18.22
C SER A 16 17.94 8.47 -19.19
N SER A 17 18.09 7.53 -20.12
CA SER A 17 18.99 7.71 -21.27
C SER A 17 18.33 8.61 -22.32
N PHE A 18 19.14 9.34 -23.08
CA PHE A 18 18.69 10.14 -24.22
C PHE A 18 18.09 9.26 -25.32
N GLU A 19 18.70 8.09 -25.58
CA GLU A 19 18.22 7.13 -26.59
C GLU A 19 16.97 6.35 -26.13
N HIS A 20 16.75 6.30 -24.81
CA HIS A 20 15.69 5.51 -24.17
C HIS A 20 14.90 6.37 -23.17
N PRO A 21 14.16 7.39 -23.65
CA PRO A 21 13.48 8.36 -22.80
C PRO A 21 12.27 7.76 -22.06
N VAL A 22 11.89 8.40 -20.96
CA VAL A 22 10.71 8.03 -20.14
C VAL A 22 9.40 8.04 -20.93
N GLY A 23 9.29 8.84 -21.99
CA GLY A 23 8.10 8.90 -22.85
C GLY A 23 7.77 7.58 -23.53
N ASN A 24 8.77 6.70 -23.72
CA ASN A 24 8.58 5.38 -24.33
C ASN A 24 7.67 4.47 -23.50
N LEU A 25 7.54 4.71 -22.19
CA LEU A 25 6.76 3.88 -21.28
C LEU A 25 5.25 3.92 -21.54
N ALA A 26 4.75 5.03 -22.10
CA ALA A 26 3.33 5.21 -22.39
C ALA A 26 2.88 4.53 -23.69
N ALA A 27 3.82 4.23 -24.60
CA ALA A 27 3.52 3.70 -25.94
C ALA A 27 3.09 2.22 -25.95
N TYR A 28 3.16 1.52 -24.80
CA TYR A 28 2.81 0.12 -24.63
C TYR A 28 3.29 -0.82 -25.75
N THR A 29 4.57 -0.72 -26.10
CA THR A 29 5.18 -1.46 -27.23
C THR A 29 6.54 -2.03 -26.86
N ARG A 30 6.96 -3.12 -27.51
CA ARG A 30 8.31 -3.71 -27.38
C ARG A 30 9.36 -3.01 -28.25
N LYS A 31 8.95 -2.13 -29.17
CA LYS A 31 9.85 -1.47 -30.12
C LYS A 31 10.73 -0.41 -29.45
N THR A 32 10.20 0.25 -28.44
CA THR A 32 10.86 1.31 -27.68
C THR A 32 10.84 0.96 -26.19
N TYR A 33 11.79 1.48 -25.43
CA TYR A 33 11.86 1.26 -23.99
C TYR A 33 12.46 2.46 -23.29
N TRP A 34 12.18 2.59 -22.00
CA TRP A 34 12.95 3.45 -21.11
C TRP A 34 14.09 2.63 -20.50
N ALA A 35 15.25 3.26 -20.35
CA ALA A 35 16.36 2.68 -19.61
C ALA A 35 17.15 3.73 -18.82
N SER A 36 17.68 3.29 -17.68
CA SER A 36 18.66 4.03 -16.91
C SER A 36 19.84 3.15 -16.51
N PHE A 37 21.02 3.77 -16.59
CA PHE A 37 22.33 3.18 -16.28
C PHE A 37 22.91 3.73 -14.98
N ALA A 38 22.31 4.79 -14.42
CA ALA A 38 22.91 5.58 -13.35
C ALA A 38 22.93 4.85 -12.00
N LYS A 39 21.82 4.23 -11.59
CA LYS A 39 21.68 3.67 -10.23
C LYS A 39 21.19 2.22 -10.23
N PRO A 40 21.57 1.42 -9.22
CA PRO A 40 21.06 0.06 -9.06
C PRO A 40 19.56 0.04 -8.76
N VAL A 41 19.01 1.12 -8.22
CA VAL A 41 17.57 1.32 -8.02
C VAL A 41 17.14 2.60 -8.70
N GLU A 42 16.15 2.51 -9.56
CA GLU A 42 15.61 3.64 -10.32
C GLU A 42 14.14 3.83 -9.97
N VAL A 43 13.79 5.07 -9.62
CA VAL A 43 12.45 5.45 -9.18
C VAL A 43 11.78 6.25 -10.27
N LEU A 44 10.55 5.86 -10.57
CA LEU A 44 9.65 6.52 -11.49
C LEU A 44 8.36 6.90 -10.76
N VAL A 45 7.86 8.10 -11.02
CA VAL A 45 6.58 8.59 -10.52
C VAL A 45 5.70 8.96 -11.70
N ALA A 46 4.58 8.26 -11.83
CA ALA A 46 3.53 8.54 -12.79
C ALA A 46 2.37 9.23 -12.08
N ARG A 47 1.89 10.34 -12.65
CA ARG A 47 0.63 10.98 -12.28
C ARG A 47 -0.46 10.45 -13.19
N LEU A 48 -1.53 9.92 -12.60
CA LEU A 48 -2.72 9.48 -13.32
C LEU A 48 -3.51 10.69 -13.80
N ASP A 49 -4.11 10.61 -14.98
CA ASP A 49 -4.88 11.72 -15.57
C ASP A 49 -6.12 12.06 -14.76
N THR A 50 -6.68 11.07 -14.07
CA THR A 50 -7.80 11.21 -13.13
C THR A 50 -7.52 10.41 -11.87
N LYS A 51 -8.06 10.85 -10.72
CA LYS A 51 -8.10 10.01 -9.52
C LYS A 51 -8.79 8.69 -9.85
N ALA A 52 -8.16 7.58 -9.48
CA ALA A 52 -8.65 6.25 -9.81
C ALA A 52 -8.38 5.26 -8.68
N LEU A 53 -9.20 4.22 -8.63
CA LEU A 53 -8.94 3.02 -7.85
C LEU A 53 -8.05 2.09 -8.68
N VAL A 54 -6.76 2.04 -8.34
CA VAL A 54 -5.78 1.25 -9.09
C VAL A 54 -5.91 -0.21 -8.67
N GLY A 55 -6.48 -1.02 -9.57
CA GLY A 55 -6.72 -2.45 -9.38
C GLY A 55 -5.47 -3.28 -9.67
N GLU A 56 -4.81 -2.97 -10.77
CA GLU A 56 -3.62 -3.67 -11.24
C GLU A 56 -2.67 -2.73 -11.99
N ILE A 57 -1.39 -3.13 -12.07
CA ILE A 57 -0.41 -2.50 -12.97
C ILE A 57 0.20 -3.60 -13.82
N LEU A 58 0.14 -3.42 -15.13
CA LEU A 58 0.88 -4.25 -16.08
C LEU A 58 2.22 -3.59 -16.35
N ILE A 59 3.29 -4.38 -16.28
CA ILE A 59 4.64 -3.94 -16.56
C ILE A 59 5.21 -4.87 -17.64
N LEU A 60 5.58 -4.27 -18.77
CA LEU A 60 6.30 -4.96 -19.82
C LEU A 60 7.80 -4.79 -19.57
N ASN A 61 8.38 -5.78 -18.89
CA ASN A 61 9.73 -5.70 -18.38
C ASN A 61 10.77 -5.99 -19.47
N LYS A 62 11.87 -5.23 -19.47
CA LYS A 62 13.06 -5.53 -20.29
C LYS A 62 14.16 -6.17 -19.46
N SER A 63 14.61 -5.53 -18.40
CA SER A 63 15.78 -5.97 -17.61
C SER A 63 15.72 -5.64 -16.10
N ALA A 64 14.61 -5.12 -15.59
CA ALA A 64 14.44 -4.95 -14.15
C ALA A 64 14.25 -6.30 -13.46
N GLN A 65 14.83 -6.47 -12.26
CA GLN A 65 14.74 -7.70 -11.47
C GLN A 65 13.50 -7.72 -10.59
N THR A 66 13.31 -6.65 -9.82
CA THR A 66 12.15 -6.46 -8.96
C THR A 66 11.60 -5.05 -9.07
N VAL A 67 10.36 -4.87 -8.63
CA VAL A 67 9.71 -3.56 -8.51
C VAL A 67 9.04 -3.43 -7.15
N ASP A 68 9.24 -2.27 -6.51
CA ASP A 68 8.42 -1.83 -5.39
C ASP A 68 7.36 -0.85 -5.91
N ILE A 69 6.13 -0.98 -5.44
CA ILE A 69 4.98 -0.18 -5.86
C ILE A 69 4.45 0.58 -4.65
N SER A 70 4.46 1.90 -4.74
CA SER A 70 3.81 2.79 -3.79
C SER A 70 2.77 3.66 -4.48
N LEU A 71 1.68 3.97 -3.79
CA LEU A 71 0.57 4.78 -4.29
C LEU A 71 0.35 5.98 -3.38
N ALA A 72 -0.11 7.09 -3.95
CA ALA A 72 -0.48 8.29 -3.19
C ALA A 72 -1.61 9.06 -3.87
N VAL A 73 -2.36 9.84 -3.09
CA VAL A 73 -3.32 10.84 -3.61
C VAL A 73 -2.61 12.17 -3.85
N ASP A 74 -1.67 12.54 -2.99
CA ASP A 74 -0.82 13.72 -3.11
C ASP A 74 0.63 13.37 -3.46
N ASP A 75 1.31 14.18 -4.28
CA ASP A 75 2.77 14.00 -4.53
C ASP A 75 3.62 14.56 -3.39
N LYS A 76 3.44 14.01 -2.19
CA LYS A 76 4.27 14.28 -1.02
C LYS A 76 4.94 12.99 -0.60
N ARG A 77 6.24 13.03 -0.29
CA ARG A 77 7.02 11.83 0.05
C ARG A 77 6.42 11.03 1.22
N SER A 78 5.81 11.70 2.19
CA SER A 78 5.17 11.10 3.36
C SER A 78 3.82 10.42 3.09
N GLU A 79 3.19 10.73 1.95
CA GLU A 79 1.83 10.24 1.60
C GLU A 79 1.86 8.96 0.77
N TYR A 80 3.06 8.53 0.33
CA TYR A 80 3.19 7.29 -0.44
C TYR A 80 3.07 6.07 0.47
N ILE A 81 2.04 5.28 0.24
CA ILE A 81 1.84 3.99 0.87
C ILE A 81 2.44 2.91 -0.02
N THR A 82 3.35 2.10 0.52
CA THR A 82 3.91 0.96 -0.21
C THR A 82 2.93 -0.20 -0.19
N VAL A 83 2.43 -0.58 -1.36
CA VAL A 83 1.40 -1.63 -1.52
C VAL A 83 2.02 -2.99 -1.81
N LYS A 84 3.13 -3.00 -2.56
CA LYS A 84 3.88 -4.21 -2.89
C LYS A 84 5.38 -3.93 -2.87
N THR A 85 6.15 -4.86 -2.32
CA THR A 85 7.61 -4.83 -2.28
C THR A 85 8.20 -6.04 -2.95
N ASP A 86 9.38 -5.87 -3.55
CA ASP A 86 10.20 -6.91 -4.15
C ASP A 86 9.45 -7.85 -5.11
N VAL A 87 8.53 -7.26 -5.88
CA VAL A 87 7.77 -8.02 -6.87
C VAL A 87 8.70 -8.42 -8.00
N ARG A 88 8.99 -9.71 -8.12
CA ARG A 88 9.90 -10.24 -9.14
C ARG A 88 9.31 -10.10 -10.53
N LEU A 89 10.05 -9.45 -11.41
CA LEU A 89 9.66 -9.24 -12.80
C LEU A 89 10.33 -10.27 -13.72
N PRO A 90 9.56 -11.02 -14.53
CA PRO A 90 10.12 -11.90 -15.54
C PRO A 90 10.80 -11.09 -16.66
N LEU A 91 11.93 -11.57 -17.14
CA LEU A 91 12.72 -10.91 -18.19
C LEU A 91 11.97 -10.92 -19.53
N ASN A 92 11.95 -9.80 -20.25
CA ASN A 92 11.33 -9.66 -21.57
C ASN A 92 9.87 -10.16 -21.65
N ARG A 93 9.15 -10.06 -20.53
CA ARG A 93 7.76 -10.52 -20.41
C ARG A 93 6.90 -9.44 -19.79
N GLU A 94 5.63 -9.49 -20.16
CA GLU A 94 4.59 -8.75 -19.47
C GLU A 94 4.31 -9.44 -18.13
N PHE A 95 4.14 -8.64 -17.08
CA PHE A 95 3.76 -9.12 -15.77
C PHE A 95 2.66 -8.26 -15.19
N ARG A 96 1.63 -8.92 -14.67
CA ARG A 96 0.44 -8.30 -14.10
C ARG A 96 0.52 -8.33 -12.59
N ILE A 97 0.49 -7.16 -11.97
CA ILE A 97 0.62 -7.01 -10.52
C ILE A 97 -0.71 -6.53 -9.97
N LYS A 98 -1.40 -7.38 -9.20
CA LYS A 98 -2.66 -7.05 -8.55
C LYS A 98 -2.40 -6.21 -7.30
N LEU A 99 -3.07 -5.06 -7.21
CA LEU A 99 -2.95 -4.10 -6.13
C LEU A 99 -4.17 -4.09 -5.22
N GLY A 100 -5.37 -4.34 -5.71
CA GLY A 100 -6.57 -4.42 -4.85
C GLY A 100 -7.40 -3.14 -4.77
N TYR A 101 -7.38 -2.30 -5.81
CA TYR A 101 -8.23 -1.11 -5.98
C TYR A 101 -7.98 -0.01 -4.96
N PHE A 102 -6.71 0.38 -4.80
CA PHE A 102 -6.32 1.48 -3.93
C PHE A 102 -6.57 2.84 -4.61
N PRO A 103 -7.18 3.82 -3.93
CA PRO A 103 -7.33 5.17 -4.48
C PRO A 103 -5.96 5.83 -4.64
N ALA A 104 -5.69 6.37 -5.82
CA ALA A 104 -4.45 7.06 -6.12
C ALA A 104 -4.62 8.12 -7.22
N CYS A 105 -3.79 9.15 -7.14
CA CYS A 105 -3.48 10.07 -8.25
C CYS A 105 -2.02 9.88 -8.72
N PHE A 106 -1.17 9.30 -7.88
CA PHE A 106 0.24 9.08 -8.15
C PHE A 106 0.63 7.63 -7.91
N VAL A 107 1.44 7.10 -8.81
CA VAL A 107 2.02 5.75 -8.75
C VAL A 107 3.54 5.89 -8.76
N ARG A 108 4.20 5.44 -7.70
CA ARG A 108 5.66 5.35 -7.61
C ARG A 108 6.11 3.92 -7.82
N LEU A 109 6.98 3.73 -8.79
CA LEU A 109 7.59 2.45 -9.14
C LEU A 109 9.10 2.54 -8.88
N SER A 110 9.63 1.68 -8.02
CA SER A 110 11.07 1.59 -7.75
C SER A 110 11.60 0.29 -8.33
N PHE A 111 12.30 0.37 -9.46
CA PHE A 111 12.85 -0.78 -10.17
C PHE A 111 14.27 -1.07 -9.71
N LYS A 112 14.53 -2.33 -9.34
CA LYS A 112 15.87 -2.80 -8.96
C LYS A 112 16.55 -3.48 -10.14
N ARG A 113 17.82 -3.16 -10.35
CA ARG A 113 18.67 -3.72 -11.40
C ARG A 113 19.00 -5.17 -11.10
N GLN A 114 18.94 -6.01 -12.13
CA GLN A 114 19.46 -7.38 -12.03
C GLN A 114 20.99 -7.35 -11.93
N HIS A 115 21.57 -8.21 -11.10
CA HIS A 115 23.01 -8.29 -10.89
C HIS A 115 23.84 -8.42 -12.20
N ASN A 116 23.31 -9.12 -13.20
CA ASN A 116 23.99 -9.35 -14.47
C ASN A 116 23.55 -8.38 -15.59
N ALA A 117 22.69 -7.40 -15.28
CA ALA A 117 22.22 -6.43 -16.25
C ALA A 117 23.00 -5.11 -16.13
N SER A 118 23.34 -4.52 -17.27
CA SER A 118 24.02 -3.21 -17.34
C SER A 118 23.09 -2.03 -17.03
N SER A 119 21.78 -2.22 -17.09
CA SER A 119 20.77 -1.18 -16.89
C SER A 119 19.45 -1.70 -16.32
N VAL A 120 18.71 -0.78 -15.72
CA VAL A 120 17.27 -0.96 -15.47
C VAL A 120 16.54 -0.54 -16.74
N GLY A 121 15.76 -1.45 -17.31
CA GLY A 121 15.01 -1.21 -18.54
C GLY A 121 13.59 -1.72 -18.44
N VAL A 122 12.64 -0.93 -18.93
CA VAL A 122 11.21 -1.26 -18.98
C VAL A 122 10.66 -0.79 -20.33
N TYR A 123 9.96 -1.67 -21.04
CA TYR A 123 9.33 -1.31 -22.31
C TYR A 123 8.11 -0.41 -22.07
N ALA A 124 7.24 -0.80 -21.15
CA ALA A 124 6.01 -0.06 -20.87
C ALA A 124 5.43 -0.35 -19.48
N ILE A 125 4.58 0.58 -19.02
CA ILE A 125 3.74 0.42 -17.84
C ILE A 125 2.30 0.78 -18.20
N GLN A 126 1.35 0.10 -17.57
CA GLN A 126 -0.07 0.34 -17.80
C GLN A 126 -0.86 0.13 -16.49
N PRO A 127 -1.17 1.22 -15.77
CA PRO A 127 -2.09 1.18 -14.66
C PRO A 127 -3.50 0.86 -15.17
N ARG A 128 -4.22 -0.01 -14.46
CA ARG A 128 -5.62 -0.33 -14.77
C ARG A 128 -6.46 -0.32 -13.49
N GLY A 129 -7.73 -0.01 -13.68
CA GLY A 129 -8.66 0.09 -12.56
C GLY A 129 -9.93 0.83 -12.94
N ILE A 130 -10.47 1.56 -11.98
CA ILE A 130 -11.73 2.27 -12.11
C ILE A 130 -11.46 3.75 -11.89
N SER A 131 -11.69 4.59 -12.90
CA SER A 131 -11.62 6.05 -12.70
C SER A 131 -12.74 6.48 -11.76
N CYS A 132 -12.40 7.31 -10.79
CA CYS A 132 -13.40 7.83 -9.86
C CYS A 132 -14.39 8.77 -10.56
N GLY A 133 -14.03 9.36 -11.70
CA GLY A 133 -14.97 10.15 -12.51
C GLY A 133 -16.13 9.30 -13.08
N TYR A 134 -15.83 8.07 -13.53
CA TYR A 134 -16.89 7.13 -13.95
C TYR A 134 -17.76 6.67 -12.78
N LEU A 135 -17.16 6.47 -11.59
CA LEU A 135 -17.92 6.10 -10.40
C LEU A 135 -18.92 7.19 -9.97
N GLU A 136 -18.53 8.45 -10.08
CA GLU A 136 -19.42 9.58 -9.77
C GLU A 136 -20.57 9.68 -10.78
N GLN A 137 -20.29 9.49 -12.08
CA GLN A 137 -21.28 9.56 -13.16
C GLN A 137 -22.28 8.39 -13.13
N ASP A 138 -21.79 7.15 -13.01
CA ASP A 138 -22.62 5.94 -13.13
C ASP A 138 -23.16 5.46 -11.78
N GLY A 139 -22.40 5.66 -10.71
CA GLY A 139 -22.70 5.16 -9.36
C GLY A 139 -23.32 6.20 -8.42
N GLY A 140 -23.32 7.47 -8.83
CA GLY A 140 -23.80 8.57 -8.03
C GLY A 140 -22.87 8.98 -6.88
N PRO A 141 -23.14 10.14 -6.24
CA PRO A 141 -22.25 10.76 -5.27
C PRO A 141 -22.06 9.93 -3.99
N SER A 142 -23.08 9.16 -3.58
CA SER A 142 -22.99 8.32 -2.38
C SER A 142 -21.97 7.19 -2.54
N LEU A 143 -21.98 6.52 -3.71
CA LEU A 143 -21.03 5.44 -3.99
C LEU A 143 -19.61 5.99 -4.14
N PHE A 144 -19.48 7.11 -4.86
CA PHE A 144 -18.21 7.82 -4.97
C PHE A 144 -17.66 8.20 -3.59
N ASN A 145 -18.48 8.76 -2.69
CA ASN A 145 -18.03 9.15 -1.35
C ASN A 145 -17.48 7.96 -0.56
N VAL A 146 -18.21 6.83 -0.54
CA VAL A 146 -17.76 5.63 0.18
C VAL A 146 -16.48 5.07 -0.42
N ILE A 147 -16.42 4.97 -1.75
CA ILE A 147 -15.32 4.27 -2.43
C ILE A 147 -14.08 5.16 -2.60
N SER A 148 -14.24 6.48 -2.72
CA SER A 148 -13.16 7.43 -3.00
C SER A 148 -12.74 8.17 -1.74
N HIS A 149 -13.67 8.74 -0.98
CA HIS A 149 -13.35 9.59 0.17
C HIS A 149 -13.18 8.79 1.47
N THR A 150 -14.05 7.82 1.74
CA THR A 150 -13.92 7.01 2.97
C THR A 150 -12.70 6.11 2.92
N THR A 151 -12.44 5.45 1.79
CA THR A 151 -11.23 4.63 1.61
C THR A 151 -9.96 5.48 1.66
N GLU A 152 -9.97 6.67 1.09
CA GLU A 152 -8.86 7.62 1.20
C GLU A 152 -8.66 8.07 2.65
N GLY A 153 -9.72 8.44 3.36
CA GLY A 153 -9.64 8.82 4.78
C GLY A 153 -9.12 7.69 5.66
N ILE A 154 -9.48 6.44 5.33
CA ILE A 154 -8.92 5.26 6.02
C ILE A 154 -7.44 5.10 5.68
N LEU A 155 -7.07 5.13 4.40
CA LEU A 155 -5.74 4.75 3.94
C LEU A 155 -4.69 5.86 4.14
N PHE A 156 -5.04 7.09 3.78
CA PHE A 156 -4.18 8.27 3.76
C PHE A 156 -4.58 9.30 4.84
N GLY A 157 -5.81 9.23 5.37
CA GLY A 157 -6.25 10.12 6.44
C GLY A 157 -5.70 9.73 7.82
N PRO A 158 -6.04 10.48 8.89
CA PRO A 158 -5.49 10.30 10.24
C PRO A 158 -5.83 8.94 10.87
N SER A 159 -6.78 8.20 10.30
CA SER A 159 -7.22 6.90 10.80
C SER A 159 -6.12 5.83 10.75
N LEU A 160 -5.29 5.79 9.70
CA LEU A 160 -4.18 4.83 9.63
C LEU A 160 -2.97 5.26 10.47
N PRO A 161 -2.48 6.51 10.41
CA PRO A 161 -1.39 7.00 11.25
C PRO A 161 -1.68 6.91 12.76
N ALA A 162 -2.92 7.11 13.19
CA ALA A 162 -3.32 6.92 14.60
C ALA A 162 -3.25 5.45 15.05
N SER A 163 -3.27 4.50 14.11
CA SER A 163 -3.09 3.07 14.37
C SER A 163 -1.64 2.58 14.20
N LEU A 164 -0.73 3.45 13.73
CA LEU A 164 0.68 3.11 13.58
C LEU A 164 1.45 3.40 14.88
N PRO A 165 2.17 2.40 15.45
CA PRO A 165 2.85 2.53 16.75
C PRO A 165 3.86 3.68 16.84
N GLU A 166 4.43 4.13 15.72
CA GLU A 166 5.47 5.17 15.67
C GLU A 166 4.96 6.60 15.92
N ARG A 167 3.64 6.84 15.83
CA ARG A 167 3.07 8.19 15.90
C ARG A 167 1.97 8.37 16.94
N ASP A 168 1.86 7.43 17.88
CA ASP A 168 1.07 7.62 19.09
C ASP A 168 1.76 8.68 19.97
N CYS A 169 1.52 9.96 19.65
CA CYS A 169 2.13 11.13 20.28
C CYS A 169 1.62 11.39 21.70
N LEU A 170 0.97 10.40 22.33
CA LEU A 170 0.52 10.44 23.71
C LEU A 170 1.39 9.58 24.65
N SER A 171 2.54 9.05 24.20
CA SER A 171 3.43 8.33 25.11
C SER A 171 4.93 8.40 24.75
N ASP A 172 5.78 8.68 25.76
CA ASP A 172 7.26 8.54 25.68
C ASP A 172 7.74 7.08 25.59
N THR A 173 6.80 6.14 25.54
CA THR A 173 7.07 4.70 25.48
C THR A 173 6.23 4.12 24.37
N THR A 174 6.85 3.69 23.28
CA THR A 174 6.20 3.03 22.13
C THR A 174 5.10 2.08 22.61
N SER A 175 3.85 2.43 22.31
CA SER A 175 2.69 1.60 22.60
C SER A 175 2.91 0.21 22.01
N GLY A 176 2.77 -0.84 22.82
CA GLY A 176 3.08 -2.23 22.44
C GLY A 176 4.54 -2.69 22.68
N SER A 177 5.43 -1.83 23.21
CA SER A 177 6.76 -2.30 23.65
C SER A 177 6.66 -3.25 24.85
N ARG A 178 7.63 -4.16 24.99
CA ARG A 178 7.69 -5.13 26.11
C ARG A 178 7.73 -4.47 27.49
N ALA A 179 8.19 -3.21 27.56
CA ALA A 179 8.18 -2.39 28.77
C ALA A 179 6.79 -1.76 29.03
N TRP A 180 6.08 -1.32 27.98
CA TRP A 180 4.71 -0.79 28.07
C TRP A 180 3.71 -1.89 28.47
N MET A 181 3.81 -3.06 27.85
CA MET A 181 2.98 -4.24 28.17
C MET A 181 3.22 -4.77 29.59
N LYS A 182 4.39 -4.52 30.20
CA LYS A 182 4.64 -4.87 31.60
C LYS A 182 4.00 -3.90 32.60
N ARG A 183 3.67 -2.68 32.18
CA ARG A 183 3.07 -1.64 33.03
C ARG A 183 1.55 -1.60 32.97
N HIS A 184 0.96 -2.21 31.93
CA HIS A 184 -0.48 -2.23 31.73
C HIS A 184 -0.94 -3.68 31.74
N GLU A 185 -1.76 -4.05 32.72
CA GLU A 185 -2.37 -5.38 32.77
C GLU A 185 -3.18 -5.62 31.50
N SER A 186 -2.96 -6.76 30.85
CA SER A 186 -3.71 -7.06 29.63
C SER A 186 -5.19 -7.26 29.97
N LEU A 187 -6.09 -6.96 29.02
CA LEU A 187 -7.52 -7.24 29.20
C LEU A 187 -7.79 -8.73 29.48
N GLN A 188 -6.92 -9.62 29.01
CA GLN A 188 -6.98 -11.05 29.30
C GLN A 188 -6.61 -11.32 30.77
N ASP A 189 -5.59 -10.67 31.31
CA ASP A 189 -5.21 -10.81 32.72
C ASP A 189 -6.30 -10.27 33.66
N MET A 190 -6.91 -9.12 33.33
CA MET A 190 -8.06 -8.61 34.08
C MET A 190 -9.27 -9.55 33.99
N HIS A 191 -9.50 -10.18 32.84
CA HIS A 191 -10.60 -11.14 32.67
C HIS A 191 -10.34 -12.41 33.48
N MET A 192 -9.10 -12.92 33.47
CA MET A 192 -8.68 -14.05 34.31
C MET A 192 -8.80 -13.71 35.80
N ALA A 193 -8.35 -12.54 36.25
CA ALA A 193 -8.48 -12.12 37.64
C ALA A 193 -9.96 -12.08 38.10
N ARG A 194 -10.86 -11.53 37.26
CA ARG A 194 -12.31 -11.53 37.56
C ARG A 194 -12.89 -12.93 37.63
N LEU A 195 -12.45 -13.84 36.76
CA LEU A 195 -12.85 -15.25 36.79
C LEU A 195 -12.35 -15.94 38.06
N GLU A 196 -11.08 -15.71 38.44
CA GLU A 196 -10.49 -16.27 39.65
C GLU A 196 -11.21 -15.78 40.92
N ASP A 197 -11.52 -14.48 40.99
CA ASP A 197 -12.29 -13.91 42.10
C ASP A 197 -13.71 -14.46 42.16
N SER A 198 -14.36 -14.63 41.00
CA SER A 198 -15.69 -15.24 40.92
C SER A 198 -15.68 -16.69 41.42
N ILE A 199 -14.64 -17.46 41.07
CA ILE A 199 -14.46 -18.85 41.53
C ILE A 199 -14.17 -18.91 43.03
N ARG A 200 -13.36 -17.98 43.57
CA ARG A 200 -13.07 -17.89 45.01
C ARG A 200 -14.34 -17.59 45.80
N LEU A 201 -15.12 -16.61 45.37
CA LEU A 201 -16.40 -16.25 46.01
C LEU A 201 -17.39 -17.42 45.96
N PHE A 202 -17.47 -18.14 44.84
CA PHE A 202 -18.31 -19.32 44.73
C PHE A 202 -17.90 -20.42 45.73
N ARG A 203 -16.60 -20.70 45.87
CA ARG A 203 -16.09 -21.70 46.83
C ARG A 203 -16.34 -21.32 48.29
N VAL A 204 -16.25 -20.04 48.64
CA VAL A 204 -16.53 -19.55 50.00
C VAL A 204 -18.01 -19.68 50.34
N ASN A 205 -18.89 -19.33 49.40
CA ASN A 205 -20.33 -19.46 49.59
C ASN A 205 -20.77 -20.94 49.66
N HIS A 206 -20.15 -21.81 48.85
CA HIS A 206 -20.48 -23.24 48.86
C HIS A 206 -20.11 -23.92 50.19
N ARG A 207 -18.98 -23.55 50.81
CA ARG A 207 -18.57 -24.04 52.14
C ARG A 207 -19.46 -23.56 53.28
N ARG A 208 -20.09 -22.39 53.16
CA ARG A 208 -21.06 -21.87 54.15
C ARG A 208 -22.41 -22.54 54.05
N THR A 209 -22.82 -22.99 52.86
CA THR A 209 -24.08 -23.75 52.69
C THR A 209 -23.99 -25.20 53.18
N THR A 210 -22.80 -25.79 53.24
CA THR A 210 -22.60 -27.17 53.74
C THR A 210 -22.42 -27.28 55.26
N SER A 211 -22.37 -26.16 56.00
CA SER A 211 -22.23 -26.15 57.46
C SER A 211 -23.56 -25.98 58.22
N TYR A 212 -24.70 -26.06 57.53
CA TYR A 212 -26.05 -25.98 58.10
C TYR A 212 -26.91 -27.24 57.80
N LEU A 213 -26.25 -28.39 57.65
CA LEU A 213 -26.85 -29.73 57.70
C LEU A 213 -26.01 -30.58 58.65
#